data_AF-A0A8B9MRY3-F1
#
_entry.id   AF-A0A8B9MRY3-F1
#
_cell.length_a   1.000
_cell.length_b   1.000
_cell.length_c   1.000
_cell.angle_alpha   90.00
_cell.angle_beta   90.00
_cell.angle_gamma   90.00
#
_symmetry.space_group_name_H-M   'P 1'
#
loop_
_entity.id
_entity.type
_entity.pdbx_description
1 polymer ?
#
loop_
_entity_poly.entity_id
_entity_poly.type
_entity_poly.pdbx_seq_one_letter_code
_entity_poly.pdbx_strand_id
1 'polypeptide(L)'
;MQEAIVITEQPVSVSVPVGYSFTLRCRAEGRTSLRYQWFCQHQSICRQIPGATKQDLPITAQQTQLYTCRINDLNKNAVFSDWVKVEVHQCVARGLPPQLWQGEPVIVLNPTEQRVEVGKPLQLQCAAMGVPAPSYQWYRNGNLLEHQKKKKLWITHAKISDSGTYLCCASNSHGEHWTNAVDIHVGTSRSEKYFATGKIALLVGNNRYQHHPNLMAPVTDVFELSRLLEQLGFQVVSLLDLNKAEMVTAVSRFLQLLGKGVYAIFYYAGHGYEHSGRNYMVPVDAPQPYAPENCISVQRILQKMQQQQTALNLILLDTCRKWYNPECALSQVQPLEPWGNTVYGYATSEDAEAYELQDGDFSSGIFMKYLKKHILQEKKVTHMLEDVLEDIGRDPLVTGKQVMEIKHTLKEARSLTDPICPLGAAAEHWGRGYEPLSKMVTFPCGAQVELRFHRLFSNVMYVSAKLQPPPAHITDARLLLCQSTEMDDVATLKESRLDQVESLLASVYKREEPDCIFQLCGLQKIQVESCHVQISMVFLHPHVTSTPQPHWLELDVPFFMSRDPMRTMPGMPVSV
;
A
#
# COMPACT_ATOMS: atom_id res chain seq x y z
N MET A 1 -15.26 -44.40 62.27
CA MET A 1 -15.56 -43.83 60.94
C MET A 1 -14.52 -44.36 59.98
N GLN A 2 -14.96 -45.05 58.93
CA GLN A 2 -14.10 -45.70 57.94
C GLN A 2 -13.73 -44.65 56.89
N GLU A 3 -12.46 -44.28 56.77
CA GLU A 3 -12.01 -43.35 55.72
C GLU A 3 -12.11 -44.04 54.35
N ALA A 4 -12.82 -43.38 53.44
CA ALA A 4 -13.09 -43.83 52.08
C ALA A 4 -11.84 -43.71 51.19
N ILE A 5 -11.88 -44.35 50.01
CA ILE A 5 -10.87 -44.16 48.95
C ILE A 5 -10.86 -42.68 48.54
N VAL A 6 -9.69 -42.03 48.51
CA VAL A 6 -9.55 -40.63 48.11
C VAL A 6 -8.64 -40.53 46.89
N ILE A 7 -9.12 -39.94 45.80
CA ILE A 7 -8.31 -39.67 44.61
C ILE A 7 -7.44 -38.44 44.89
N THR A 8 -6.12 -38.60 44.81
CA THR A 8 -5.12 -37.56 45.08
C THR A 8 -4.60 -36.88 43.82
N GLU A 9 -4.68 -37.55 42.67
CA GLU A 9 -4.37 -36.98 41.35
C GLU A 9 -5.47 -37.42 40.36
N GLN A 10 -6.24 -36.46 39.86
CA GLN A 10 -7.19 -36.68 38.77
C GLN A 10 -6.44 -36.67 37.43
N PRO A 11 -6.87 -37.48 36.44
CA PRO A 11 -6.40 -37.29 35.08
C PRO A 11 -6.81 -35.91 34.57
N VAL A 12 -6.07 -35.41 33.57
CA VAL A 12 -6.37 -34.14 32.91
C VAL A 12 -6.85 -34.37 31.48
N SER A 13 -7.74 -33.50 31.00
CA SER A 13 -8.11 -33.46 29.58
C SER A 13 -6.89 -33.07 28.73
N VAL A 14 -6.82 -33.54 27.48
CA VAL A 14 -5.67 -33.36 26.59
C VAL A 14 -6.15 -32.96 25.19
N SER A 15 -5.43 -32.05 24.52
CA SER A 15 -5.72 -31.60 23.14
C SER A 15 -4.45 -31.71 22.29
N VAL A 16 -4.37 -32.69 21.40
CA VAL A 16 -3.11 -33.10 20.73
C VAL A 16 -3.33 -33.52 19.27
N PRO A 17 -2.29 -33.55 18.43
CA PRO A 17 -2.44 -34.08 17.07
C PRO A 17 -2.57 -35.60 17.07
N VAL A 18 -3.09 -36.13 15.96
CA VAL A 18 -3.08 -37.58 15.71
C VAL A 18 -1.65 -38.14 15.78
N GLY A 19 -1.48 -39.31 16.38
CA GLY A 19 -0.20 -39.98 16.59
C GLY A 19 0.59 -39.51 17.82
N TYR A 20 0.21 -38.41 18.48
CA TYR A 20 0.94 -37.92 19.66
C TYR A 20 0.77 -38.87 20.85
N SER A 21 1.86 -39.17 21.54
CA SER A 21 1.86 -40.08 22.70
C SER A 21 1.98 -39.31 24.01
N PHE A 22 1.15 -39.67 24.98
CA PHE A 22 1.12 -39.08 26.33
C PHE A 22 0.57 -40.08 27.35
N THR A 23 0.58 -39.73 28.63
CA THR A 23 0.11 -40.62 29.71
C THR A 23 -0.98 -39.93 30.53
N LEU A 24 -2.15 -40.55 30.66
CA LEU A 24 -3.13 -40.17 31.69
C LEU A 24 -2.72 -40.78 33.03
N ARG A 25 -2.80 -40.00 34.09
CA ARG A 25 -2.45 -40.43 35.44
C ARG A 25 -3.66 -40.33 36.36
N CYS A 26 -3.84 -41.35 37.19
CA CYS A 26 -4.81 -41.34 38.28
C CYS A 26 -4.12 -41.92 39.52
N ARG A 27 -4.05 -41.15 40.60
CA ARG A 27 -3.49 -41.57 41.89
C ARG A 27 -4.56 -41.51 42.95
N ALA A 28 -4.56 -42.47 43.86
CA ALA A 28 -5.49 -42.52 44.97
C ALA A 28 -4.82 -43.13 46.21
N GLU A 29 -5.34 -42.76 47.36
CA GLU A 29 -4.95 -43.26 48.66
C GLU A 29 -6.12 -44.00 49.33
N GLY A 30 -5.79 -45.03 50.09
CA GLY A 30 -6.74 -45.83 50.84
C GLY A 30 -6.01 -46.77 51.80
N ARG A 31 -6.72 -47.27 52.82
CA ARG A 31 -6.13 -48.10 53.88
C ARG A 31 -5.73 -49.51 53.44
N THR A 32 -6.20 -49.97 52.28
CA THR A 32 -5.88 -51.30 51.73
C THR A 32 -5.30 -51.16 50.31
N SER A 33 -4.73 -52.24 49.78
CA SER A 33 -4.20 -52.26 48.41
C SER A 33 -5.30 -51.90 47.40
N LEU A 34 -5.03 -50.86 46.60
CA LEU A 34 -5.95 -50.36 45.58
C LEU A 34 -5.73 -51.05 44.24
N ARG A 35 -6.82 -51.31 43.52
CA ARG A 35 -6.83 -51.82 42.15
C ARG A 35 -7.41 -50.79 41.21
N TYR A 36 -6.77 -50.60 40.06
CA TYR A 36 -7.16 -49.64 39.04
C TYR A 36 -7.74 -50.37 37.83
N GLN A 37 -8.66 -49.72 37.13
CA GLN A 37 -9.15 -50.17 35.84
C GLN A 37 -9.62 -48.97 35.01
N TRP A 38 -9.03 -48.78 33.83
CA TRP A 38 -9.43 -47.70 32.92
C TRP A 38 -10.57 -48.10 31.99
N PHE A 39 -11.38 -47.10 31.65
CA PHE A 39 -12.50 -47.17 30.71
C PHE A 39 -12.36 -46.05 29.68
N CYS A 40 -12.79 -46.31 28.45
CA CYS A 40 -12.95 -45.29 27.42
C CYS A 40 -14.40 -45.21 26.96
N GLN A 41 -14.82 -44.03 26.55
CA GLN A 41 -16.12 -43.79 25.94
C GLN A 41 -15.94 -43.01 24.65
N HIS A 42 -16.38 -43.62 23.55
CA HIS A 42 -16.53 -42.97 22.26
C HIS A 42 -18.02 -42.89 21.94
N GLN A 43 -18.52 -41.68 21.66
CA GLN A 43 -19.96 -41.40 21.54
C GLN A 43 -20.72 -41.84 22.81
N SER A 44 -21.52 -42.90 22.72
CA SER A 44 -22.34 -43.41 23.84
C SER A 44 -21.91 -44.79 24.33
N ILE A 45 -20.82 -45.35 23.78
CA ILE A 45 -20.37 -46.69 24.12
C ILE A 45 -19.19 -46.59 25.08
N CYS A 46 -19.43 -46.96 26.34
CA CYS A 46 -18.38 -47.11 27.35
C CYS A 46 -17.82 -48.54 27.30
N ARG A 47 -16.50 -48.69 27.24
CA ARG A 47 -15.81 -49.99 27.24
C ARG A 47 -14.67 -49.97 28.25
N GLN A 48 -14.49 -51.09 28.92
CA GLN A 48 -13.28 -51.36 29.69
C GLN A 48 -12.10 -51.50 28.73
N ILE A 49 -10.96 -50.90 29.05
CA ILE A 49 -9.72 -51.10 28.30
C ILE A 49 -9.01 -52.34 28.87
N PRO A 50 -8.93 -53.46 28.12
CA PRO A 50 -8.34 -54.69 28.64
C PRO A 50 -6.89 -54.48 29.09
N GLY A 51 -6.55 -54.97 30.28
CA GLY A 51 -5.18 -54.89 30.83
C GLY A 51 -4.76 -53.52 31.37
N ALA A 52 -5.58 -52.48 31.23
CA ALA A 52 -5.29 -51.14 31.74
C ALA A 52 -5.56 -51.04 33.25
N THR A 53 -4.73 -51.72 34.05
CA THR A 53 -4.89 -51.87 35.51
C THR A 53 -3.88 -51.08 36.34
N LYS A 54 -3.08 -50.23 35.68
CA LYS A 54 -2.08 -49.37 36.32
C LYS A 54 -2.63 -47.97 36.57
N GLN A 55 -1.97 -47.25 37.48
CA GLN A 55 -2.24 -45.84 37.80
C GLN A 55 -1.95 -44.91 36.60
N ASP A 56 -1.07 -45.35 35.70
CA ASP A 56 -0.70 -44.66 34.47
C ASP A 56 -1.24 -45.40 33.25
N LEU A 57 -1.93 -44.67 32.38
CA LEU A 57 -2.44 -45.15 31.10
C LEU A 57 -1.69 -44.44 29.96
N PRO A 58 -0.69 -45.08 29.32
CA PRO A 58 -0.08 -44.54 28.12
C PRO A 58 -1.07 -44.60 26.95
N ILE A 59 -1.16 -43.51 26.19
CA ILE A 59 -2.08 -43.33 25.06
C ILE A 59 -1.29 -42.79 23.87
N THR A 60 -1.51 -43.38 22.71
CA THR A 60 -1.21 -42.76 21.41
C THR A 60 -2.52 -42.24 20.82
N ALA A 61 -2.60 -40.93 20.59
CA ALA A 61 -3.83 -40.27 20.19
C ALA A 61 -4.26 -40.68 18.77
N GLN A 62 -5.42 -41.33 18.62
CA GLN A 62 -5.94 -41.75 17.32
C GLN A 62 -7.30 -41.11 17.00
N GLN A 63 -8.14 -40.98 18.02
CA GLN A 63 -9.48 -40.43 17.89
C GLN A 63 -9.90 -39.69 19.16
N THR A 64 -10.83 -38.74 19.01
CA THR A 64 -11.36 -37.98 20.14
C THR A 64 -12.29 -38.85 20.98
N GLN A 65 -11.98 -39.03 22.26
CA GLN A 65 -12.80 -39.84 23.17
C GLN A 65 -12.60 -39.47 24.64
N LEU A 66 -13.49 -39.96 25.49
CA LEU A 66 -13.47 -39.74 26.94
C LEU A 66 -12.82 -40.91 27.67
N TYR A 67 -12.18 -40.64 28.81
CA TYR A 67 -11.56 -41.65 29.67
C TYR A 67 -11.91 -41.41 31.14
N THR A 68 -12.04 -42.49 31.90
CA THR A 68 -12.15 -42.47 33.37
C THR A 68 -11.43 -43.67 33.96
N CYS A 69 -10.95 -43.55 35.19
CA CYS A 69 -10.32 -44.61 35.95
C CYS A 69 -11.22 -45.02 37.12
N ARG A 70 -11.50 -46.32 37.24
CA ARG A 70 -12.12 -46.89 38.44
C ARG A 70 -11.04 -47.35 39.41
N ILE A 71 -11.16 -46.97 40.67
CA ILE A 71 -10.31 -47.42 41.75
C ILE A 71 -11.17 -48.20 42.73
N ASN A 72 -10.75 -49.42 43.06
CA ASN A 72 -11.42 -50.24 44.06
C ASN A 72 -10.47 -50.79 45.12
N ASP A 73 -10.97 -50.93 46.33
CA ASP A 73 -10.24 -51.52 47.46
C ASP A 73 -10.49 -53.04 47.57
N LEU A 74 -9.91 -53.68 48.60
CA LEU A 74 -10.14 -55.11 48.88
C LEU A 74 -11.56 -55.41 49.40
N ASN A 75 -12.25 -54.41 49.95
CA ASN A 75 -13.62 -54.51 50.46
C ASN A 75 -14.68 -54.25 49.38
N LYS A 76 -14.27 -54.11 48.10
CA LYS A 76 -15.12 -53.82 46.94
C LYS A 76 -15.77 -52.43 46.96
N ASN A 77 -15.27 -51.49 47.76
CA ASN A 77 -15.61 -50.09 47.60
C ASN A 77 -15.00 -49.59 46.29
N ALA A 78 -15.72 -48.77 45.53
CA ALA A 78 -15.25 -48.26 44.25
C ALA A 78 -15.55 -46.77 44.10
N VAL A 79 -14.56 -46.03 43.60
CA VAL A 79 -14.67 -44.62 43.19
C VAL A 79 -14.19 -44.48 41.76
N PHE A 80 -14.71 -43.48 41.05
CA PHE A 80 -14.31 -43.16 39.68
C PHE A 80 -13.63 -41.80 39.64
N SER A 81 -12.61 -41.68 38.81
CA SER A 81 -12.01 -40.39 38.45
C SER A 81 -13.01 -39.56 37.65
N ASP A 82 -12.73 -38.28 37.53
CA ASP A 82 -13.43 -37.42 36.58
C ASP A 82 -13.25 -37.94 35.16
N TRP A 83 -14.26 -37.73 34.34
CA TRP A 83 -14.17 -38.00 32.91
C TRP A 83 -13.31 -36.93 32.25
N VAL A 84 -12.24 -37.36 31.59
CA VAL A 84 -11.37 -36.47 30.83
C VAL A 84 -11.50 -36.70 29.34
N LYS A 85 -11.46 -35.61 28.57
CA LYS A 85 -11.51 -35.66 27.11
C LYS A 85 -10.11 -35.62 26.54
N VAL A 86 -9.81 -36.61 25.70
CA VAL A 86 -8.66 -36.56 24.79
C VAL A 86 -9.21 -36.10 23.45
N GLU A 87 -8.92 -34.86 23.07
CA GLU A 87 -9.29 -34.28 21.78
C GLU A 87 -8.13 -34.40 20.79
N VAL A 88 -8.43 -34.94 19.61
CA VAL A 88 -7.45 -35.28 18.57
C VAL A 88 -7.69 -34.43 17.33
N HIS A 89 -6.66 -33.70 16.90
CA HIS A 89 -6.68 -32.88 15.68
C HIS A 89 -6.08 -33.63 14.49
N GLN A 90 -6.84 -33.77 13.40
CA GLN A 90 -6.41 -34.55 12.21
C GLN A 90 -5.59 -33.75 11.19
N CYS A 91 -5.84 -32.46 11.04
CA CYS A 91 -5.10 -31.58 10.14
C CYS A 91 -4.51 -30.42 10.95
N VAL A 92 -3.25 -30.53 11.37
CA VAL A 92 -2.54 -29.40 11.97
C VAL A 92 -1.80 -28.69 10.83
N ALA A 93 -2.35 -27.56 10.38
CA ALA A 93 -1.82 -26.78 9.25
C ALA A 93 -0.38 -26.25 9.48
N ARG A 94 0.12 -26.31 10.72
CA ARG A 94 1.49 -25.94 11.09
C ARG A 94 2.08 -26.96 12.05
N GLY A 95 2.80 -27.95 11.51
CA GLY A 95 3.85 -28.70 12.19
C GLY A 95 3.39 -29.58 13.36
N LEU A 96 4.13 -30.67 13.57
CA LEU A 96 4.10 -31.39 14.84
C LEU A 96 4.47 -30.42 15.99
N PRO A 97 3.99 -30.64 17.23
CA PRO A 97 4.52 -29.91 18.38
C PRO A 97 6.06 -29.99 18.38
N PRO A 98 6.78 -28.94 18.83
CA PRO A 98 8.24 -28.95 18.91
C PRO A 98 8.76 -30.23 19.57
N GLN A 99 9.96 -30.69 19.22
CA GLN A 99 10.55 -31.92 19.79
C GLN A 99 10.60 -31.94 21.33
N LEU A 100 10.48 -30.77 21.97
CA LEU A 100 10.51 -30.54 23.42
C LEU A 100 9.24 -29.85 23.95
N TRP A 101 8.08 -30.11 23.35
CA TRP A 101 6.79 -29.56 23.81
C TRP A 101 6.44 -30.10 25.21
N GLN A 102 6.23 -29.20 26.17
CA GLN A 102 5.93 -29.55 27.57
C GLN A 102 4.42 -29.53 27.86
N GLY A 103 3.61 -29.22 26.85
CA GLY A 103 2.15 -29.18 26.97
C GLY A 103 1.58 -27.77 27.06
N GLU A 104 2.38 -26.73 26.88
CA GLU A 104 1.94 -25.34 26.76
C GLU A 104 0.97 -25.13 25.58
N PRO A 105 0.06 -24.13 25.64
CA PRO A 105 -0.92 -23.93 24.58
C PRO A 105 -0.28 -23.54 23.24
N VAL A 106 -0.72 -24.18 22.15
CA VAL A 106 -0.30 -23.84 20.78
C VAL A 106 -1.52 -23.67 19.89
N ILE A 107 -1.70 -22.46 19.33
CA ILE A 107 -2.82 -22.18 18.42
C ILE A 107 -2.66 -22.99 17.13
N VAL A 108 -3.69 -23.76 16.79
CA VAL A 108 -3.75 -24.56 15.55
C VAL A 108 -4.83 -24.06 14.58
N LEU A 109 -5.75 -23.22 15.06
CA LEU A 109 -6.76 -22.55 14.24
C LEU A 109 -6.97 -21.13 14.73
N ASN A 110 -6.71 -20.16 13.86
CA ASN A 110 -7.05 -18.76 14.06
C ASN A 110 -8.48 -18.47 13.56
N PRO A 111 -9.17 -17.48 14.14
CA PRO A 111 -10.43 -16.99 13.60
C PRO A 111 -10.21 -16.26 12.28
N THR A 112 -11.27 -16.16 11.47
CA THR A 112 -11.25 -15.57 10.12
C THR A 112 -12.08 -14.30 10.05
N GLU A 113 -11.63 -13.32 9.26
CA GLU A 113 -12.33 -12.05 9.03
C GLU A 113 -13.73 -12.33 8.44
N GLN A 114 -14.73 -11.60 8.93
CA GLN A 114 -16.12 -11.74 8.47
C GLN A 114 -16.81 -10.39 8.40
N ARG A 115 -17.58 -10.22 7.32
CA ARG A 115 -18.58 -9.16 7.17
C ARG A 115 -19.95 -9.77 7.36
N VAL A 116 -20.68 -9.34 8.39
CA VAL A 116 -21.96 -9.92 8.78
C VAL A 116 -23.04 -8.86 8.70
N GLU A 117 -24.19 -9.22 8.13
CA GLU A 117 -25.34 -8.32 8.13
C GLU A 117 -25.95 -8.19 9.53
N VAL A 118 -26.45 -7.01 9.89
CA VAL A 118 -27.16 -6.80 11.15
C VAL A 118 -28.30 -7.82 11.30
N GLY A 119 -28.34 -8.50 12.44
CA GLY A 119 -29.32 -9.53 12.77
C GLY A 119 -28.96 -10.94 12.30
N LYS A 120 -27.94 -11.12 11.46
CA LYS A 120 -27.43 -12.44 11.08
C LYS A 120 -26.51 -13.03 12.16
N PRO A 121 -26.34 -14.35 12.22
CA PRO A 121 -25.43 -14.97 13.16
C PRO A 121 -23.96 -14.73 12.76
N LEU A 122 -23.12 -14.43 13.74
CA LEU A 122 -21.67 -14.36 13.62
C LEU A 122 -21.04 -15.50 14.41
N GLN A 123 -20.15 -16.25 13.77
CA GLN A 123 -19.43 -17.36 14.38
C GLN A 123 -17.93 -17.20 14.21
N LEU A 124 -17.19 -17.04 15.31
CA LEU A 124 -15.73 -17.14 15.31
C LEU A 124 -15.27 -18.44 15.95
N GLN A 125 -14.13 -18.96 15.51
CA GLN A 125 -13.57 -20.19 16.02
C GLN A 125 -12.06 -20.06 16.24
N CYS A 126 -11.60 -20.51 17.40
CA CYS A 126 -10.20 -20.74 17.71
C CYS A 126 -10.00 -22.18 18.17
N ALA A 127 -8.84 -22.76 17.90
CA ALA A 127 -8.46 -24.07 18.43
C ALA A 127 -6.98 -24.08 18.81
N ALA A 128 -6.66 -24.84 19.85
CA ALA A 128 -5.32 -24.94 20.40
C ALA A 128 -5.02 -26.36 20.89
N MET A 129 -3.76 -26.75 20.78
CA MET A 129 -3.20 -27.95 21.43
C MET A 129 -2.72 -27.58 22.84
N GLY A 130 -2.67 -28.56 23.75
CA GLY A 130 -2.21 -28.38 25.14
C GLY A 130 -2.36 -29.66 25.97
N VAL A 131 -1.45 -29.83 26.92
CA VAL A 131 -1.47 -30.85 27.98
C VAL A 131 -1.21 -30.12 29.31
N PRO A 132 -2.24 -29.81 30.13
CA PRO A 132 -3.67 -30.06 29.95
C PRO A 132 -4.30 -29.33 28.76
N ALA A 133 -5.46 -29.80 28.31
CA ALA A 133 -6.26 -29.16 27.26
C ALA A 133 -6.53 -27.68 27.62
N PRO A 134 -6.27 -26.72 26.72
CA PRO A 134 -6.42 -25.30 27.04
C PRO A 134 -7.87 -24.90 27.29
N SER A 135 -8.06 -23.98 28.23
CA SER A 135 -9.26 -23.17 28.36
C SER A 135 -9.20 -21.98 27.40
N TYR A 136 -10.35 -21.40 27.05
CA TYR A 136 -10.43 -20.31 26.07
C TYR A 136 -11.07 -19.08 26.69
N GLN A 137 -10.68 -17.91 26.23
CA GLN A 137 -11.30 -16.64 26.59
C GLN A 137 -11.25 -15.67 25.41
N TRP A 138 -12.40 -15.14 25.02
CA TRP A 138 -12.49 -14.16 23.93
C TRP A 138 -12.42 -12.71 24.42
N TYR A 139 -11.89 -11.86 23.56
CA TYR A 139 -11.76 -10.41 23.74
C TYR A 139 -12.29 -9.67 22.51
N ARG A 140 -12.85 -8.48 22.72
CA ARG A 140 -13.28 -7.54 21.67
C ARG A 140 -12.75 -6.15 21.96
N ASN A 141 -11.98 -5.57 21.03
CA ASN A 141 -11.34 -4.27 21.18
C ASN A 141 -10.53 -4.18 22.50
N GLY A 142 -9.81 -5.25 22.84
CA GLY A 142 -9.05 -5.37 24.09
C GLY A 142 -9.88 -5.68 25.34
N ASN A 143 -11.22 -5.65 25.28
CA ASN A 143 -12.09 -5.90 26.42
C ASN A 143 -12.48 -7.37 26.55
N LEU A 144 -12.52 -7.85 27.79
CA LEU A 144 -12.92 -9.21 28.14
C LEU A 144 -14.40 -9.48 27.82
N LEU A 145 -14.69 -10.54 27.08
CA LEU A 145 -16.06 -11.05 26.91
C LEU A 145 -16.35 -12.11 27.97
N GLU A 146 -16.81 -11.71 29.15
CA GLU A 146 -16.86 -12.52 30.39
C GLU A 146 -17.47 -13.93 30.24
N HIS A 147 -18.46 -14.10 29.36
CA HIS A 147 -19.17 -15.36 29.18
C HIS A 147 -18.72 -16.17 27.96
N GLN A 148 -17.70 -15.71 27.25
CA GLN A 148 -17.24 -16.31 26.00
C GLN A 148 -15.96 -17.11 26.24
N LYS A 149 -16.13 -18.30 26.84
CA LYS A 149 -15.04 -19.20 27.26
C LYS A 149 -14.88 -20.46 26.41
N LYS A 150 -15.56 -20.51 25.26
CA LYS A 150 -15.58 -21.68 24.38
C LYS A 150 -14.70 -21.45 23.16
N LYS A 151 -14.28 -22.55 22.52
CA LYS A 151 -13.58 -22.54 21.21
C LYS A 151 -14.32 -21.77 20.13
N LYS A 152 -15.65 -21.73 20.22
CA LYS A 152 -16.52 -20.99 19.30
C LYS A 152 -17.18 -19.83 20.04
N LEU A 153 -17.01 -18.64 19.50
CA LEU A 153 -17.82 -17.47 19.83
C LEU A 153 -19.05 -17.50 18.92
N TRP A 154 -20.24 -17.41 19.50
CA TRP A 154 -21.48 -17.35 18.74
C TRP A 154 -22.31 -16.15 19.15
N ILE A 155 -22.56 -15.25 18.20
CA ILE A 155 -23.48 -14.12 18.37
C ILE A 155 -24.69 -14.42 17.47
N THR A 156 -25.84 -14.67 18.08
CA THR A 156 -27.06 -15.12 17.36
C THR A 156 -27.63 -14.06 16.44
N HIS A 157 -27.63 -12.81 16.89
CA HIS A 157 -28.12 -11.65 16.16
C HIS A 157 -27.08 -10.55 16.25
N ALA A 158 -26.22 -10.45 15.25
CA ALA A 158 -25.13 -9.49 15.24
C ALA A 158 -25.65 -8.05 15.24
N LYS A 159 -25.12 -7.20 16.10
CA LYS A 159 -25.41 -5.77 16.17
C LYS A 159 -24.22 -4.98 15.64
N ILE A 160 -24.44 -3.73 15.23
CA ILE A 160 -23.35 -2.84 14.79
C ILE A 160 -22.26 -2.72 15.89
N SER A 161 -22.69 -2.68 17.16
CA SER A 161 -21.81 -2.68 18.34
C SER A 161 -20.96 -3.95 18.51
N ASP A 162 -21.23 -4.99 17.73
CA ASP A 162 -20.44 -6.21 17.68
C ASP A 162 -19.31 -6.15 16.64
N SER A 163 -19.19 -5.03 15.91
CA SER A 163 -18.00 -4.77 15.10
C SER A 163 -16.77 -4.50 15.97
N GLY A 164 -15.60 -4.86 15.46
CA GLY A 164 -14.33 -4.59 16.11
C GLY A 164 -13.33 -5.72 15.92
N THR A 165 -12.20 -5.60 16.62
CA THR A 165 -11.09 -6.53 16.58
C THR A 165 -11.27 -7.61 17.65
N TYR A 166 -11.26 -8.86 17.24
CA TYR A 166 -11.44 -10.03 18.10
C TYR A 166 -10.15 -10.82 18.27
N LEU A 167 -9.92 -11.30 19.49
CA LEU A 167 -8.79 -12.16 19.88
C LEU A 167 -9.30 -13.28 20.79
N CYS A 168 -8.67 -14.45 20.71
CA CYS A 168 -8.91 -15.57 21.60
C CYS A 168 -7.60 -15.94 22.32
N CYS A 169 -7.62 -15.96 23.64
CA CYS A 169 -6.54 -16.48 24.47
C CYS A 169 -6.82 -17.94 24.82
N ALA A 170 -5.86 -18.82 24.56
CA ALA A 170 -5.87 -20.21 24.99
C ALA A 170 -4.86 -20.40 26.14
N SER A 171 -5.30 -20.90 27.29
CA SER A 171 -4.47 -20.99 28.50
C SER A 171 -4.62 -22.32 29.24
N ASN A 172 -3.51 -22.80 29.83
CA ASN A 172 -3.48 -23.92 30.76
C ASN A 172 -2.44 -23.67 31.86
N SER A 173 -2.14 -24.69 32.67
CA SER A 173 -1.16 -24.59 33.77
C SER A 173 0.28 -24.28 33.34
N HIS A 174 0.61 -24.42 32.05
CA HIS A 174 1.95 -24.17 31.50
C HIS A 174 2.08 -22.80 30.82
N GLY A 175 0.98 -22.04 30.68
CA GLY A 175 1.02 -20.69 30.11
C GLY A 175 -0.20 -20.37 29.25
N GLU A 176 -0.04 -19.36 28.40
CA GLU A 176 -1.06 -18.88 27.47
C GLU A 176 -0.50 -18.60 26.07
N HIS A 177 -1.36 -18.69 25.06
CA HIS A 177 -1.05 -18.36 23.67
C HIS A 177 -2.28 -17.69 23.03
N TRP A 178 -2.05 -16.58 22.35
CA TRP A 178 -3.07 -15.77 21.70
C TRP A 178 -3.21 -16.08 20.21
N THR A 179 -4.44 -16.01 19.70
CA THR A 179 -4.67 -16.01 18.24
C THR A 179 -4.20 -14.72 17.60
N ASN A 180 -4.10 -14.70 16.27
CA ASN A 180 -4.05 -13.45 15.52
C ASN A 180 -5.33 -12.63 15.77
N ALA A 181 -5.17 -11.30 15.72
CA ALA A 181 -6.29 -10.37 15.74
C ALA A 181 -7.10 -10.51 14.45
N VAL A 182 -8.43 -10.44 14.55
CA VAL A 182 -9.31 -10.49 13.39
C VAL A 182 -10.37 -9.40 13.46
N ASP A 183 -10.54 -8.66 12.38
CA ASP A 183 -11.54 -7.61 12.30
C ASP A 183 -12.89 -8.16 11.85
N ILE A 184 -13.94 -7.71 12.52
CA ILE A 184 -15.32 -8.08 12.24
C ILE A 184 -16.10 -6.82 11.96
N HIS A 185 -16.82 -6.83 10.84
CA HIS A 185 -17.69 -5.74 10.44
C HIS A 185 -19.13 -6.20 10.41
N VAL A 186 -19.95 -5.63 11.30
CA VAL A 186 -21.40 -5.84 11.34
C VAL A 186 -22.10 -4.60 10.82
N GLY A 187 -22.75 -4.70 9.66
CA GLY A 187 -23.39 -3.57 8.99
C GLY A 187 -24.68 -3.96 8.29
N THR A 188 -25.45 -2.98 7.83
CA THR A 188 -26.57 -3.26 6.92
C THR A 188 -26.02 -3.68 5.56
N SER A 189 -26.75 -4.52 4.79
CA SER A 189 -26.38 -4.96 3.42
C SER A 189 -26.24 -3.83 2.38
N ARG A 190 -26.39 -2.57 2.80
CA ARG A 190 -25.73 -1.46 2.12
C ARG A 190 -24.24 -1.57 2.42
N SER A 191 -23.47 -2.12 1.48
CA SER A 191 -22.15 -1.54 1.21
C SER A 191 -22.41 -0.05 1.11
N GLU A 192 -22.08 0.72 2.15
CA GLU A 192 -22.01 2.16 2.03
C GLU A 192 -20.85 2.39 1.07
N LYS A 193 -21.16 2.35 -0.23
CA LYS A 193 -20.27 2.84 -1.25
C LYS A 193 -20.01 4.28 -0.86
N TYR A 194 -18.80 4.54 -0.43
CA TYR A 194 -18.35 5.89 -0.22
C TYR A 194 -18.26 6.55 -1.59
N PHE A 195 -18.48 7.85 -1.61
CA PHE A 195 -18.34 8.66 -2.80
C PHE A 195 -17.33 9.76 -2.51
N ALA A 196 -16.51 10.06 -3.51
CA ALA A 196 -15.71 11.27 -3.54
C ALA A 196 -16.53 12.40 -4.18
N THR A 197 -16.39 13.64 -3.71
CA THR A 197 -16.92 14.80 -4.45
C THR A 197 -16.01 15.18 -5.63
N GLY A 198 -14.73 14.82 -5.54
CA GLY A 198 -13.73 14.90 -6.59
C GLY A 198 -12.51 14.05 -6.21
N LYS A 199 -11.68 13.72 -7.19
CA LYS A 199 -10.47 12.93 -7.01
C LYS A 199 -9.30 13.67 -7.64
N ILE A 200 -8.36 14.16 -6.83
CA ILE A 200 -7.26 15.01 -7.27
C ILE A 200 -5.93 14.40 -6.80
N ALA A 201 -4.94 14.34 -7.69
CA ALA A 201 -3.61 13.83 -7.38
C ALA A 201 -2.50 14.78 -7.85
N LEU A 202 -1.53 15.05 -6.98
CA LEU A 202 -0.27 15.70 -7.32
C LEU A 202 0.86 14.68 -7.16
N LEU A 203 1.57 14.41 -8.25
CA LEU A 203 2.72 13.50 -8.31
C LEU A 203 3.96 14.31 -8.68
N VAL A 204 5.00 14.23 -7.86
CA VAL A 204 6.28 14.91 -8.11
C VAL A 204 7.41 13.89 -8.13
N GLY A 205 8.20 13.88 -9.20
CA GLY A 205 9.38 13.02 -9.35
C GLY A 205 10.64 13.86 -9.54
N ASN A 206 11.48 13.94 -8.52
CA ASN A 206 12.75 14.67 -8.60
C ASN A 206 13.89 13.70 -8.82
N ASN A 207 14.54 13.81 -9.98
CA ASN A 207 15.54 12.88 -10.47
C ASN A 207 16.92 13.54 -10.68
N ARG A 208 16.93 14.76 -11.22
CA ARG A 208 18.14 15.48 -11.69
C ARG A 208 18.56 16.58 -10.72
N TYR A 209 19.30 16.21 -9.68
CA TYR A 209 19.76 17.13 -8.65
C TYR A 209 21.03 17.86 -9.08
N GLN A 210 21.10 19.16 -8.77
CA GLN A 210 22.24 20.01 -9.11
C GLN A 210 23.46 19.73 -8.20
N HIS A 211 23.20 19.38 -6.94
CA HIS A 211 24.22 19.26 -5.88
C HIS A 211 24.17 17.92 -5.14
N HIS A 212 23.37 16.95 -5.61
CA HIS A 212 23.19 15.64 -4.98
C HIS A 212 23.20 14.53 -6.05
N PRO A 213 23.38 13.25 -5.67
CA PRO A 213 23.33 12.15 -6.63
C PRO A 213 22.00 12.10 -7.39
N ASN A 214 22.06 11.89 -8.70
CA ASN A 214 20.86 11.69 -9.50
C ASN A 214 20.23 10.33 -9.23
N LEU A 215 18.92 10.27 -9.41
CA LEU A 215 18.13 9.05 -9.31
C LEU A 215 17.79 8.53 -10.71
N MET A 216 17.13 7.37 -10.79
CA MET A 216 16.78 6.73 -12.07
C MET A 216 15.31 6.26 -12.12
N ALA A 217 14.69 5.96 -10.98
CA ALA A 217 13.31 5.47 -10.93
C ALA A 217 12.18 6.53 -10.91
N PRO A 218 12.34 7.75 -10.34
CA PRO A 218 11.22 8.69 -10.16
C PRO A 218 10.43 8.99 -11.43
N VAL A 219 11.09 9.03 -12.59
CA VAL A 219 10.45 9.24 -13.89
C VAL A 219 9.46 8.12 -14.22
N THR A 220 9.90 6.86 -14.17
CA THR A 220 9.06 5.69 -14.43
C THR A 220 7.94 5.58 -13.41
N ASP A 221 8.26 5.80 -12.14
CA ASP A 221 7.30 5.59 -11.06
C ASP A 221 6.15 6.61 -11.10
N VAL A 222 6.46 7.90 -11.32
CA VAL A 222 5.45 8.94 -11.53
C VAL A 222 4.62 8.64 -12.77
N PHE A 223 5.25 8.20 -13.86
CA PHE A 223 4.55 7.88 -15.10
C PHE A 223 3.55 6.72 -14.91
N GLU A 224 3.98 5.61 -14.33
CA GLU A 224 3.14 4.45 -14.07
C GLU A 224 1.98 4.80 -13.14
N LEU A 225 2.27 5.48 -12.02
CA LEU A 225 1.24 5.87 -11.06
C LEU A 225 0.22 6.83 -11.66
N SER A 226 0.66 7.79 -12.49
CA SER A 226 -0.24 8.75 -13.15
C SER A 226 -1.32 8.01 -13.95
N ARG A 227 -0.91 7.04 -14.77
CA ARG A 227 -1.84 6.26 -15.61
C ARG A 227 -2.82 5.43 -14.79
N LEU A 228 -2.35 4.84 -13.69
CA LEU A 228 -3.21 4.02 -12.81
C LEU A 228 -4.23 4.90 -12.09
N LEU A 229 -3.85 6.09 -11.63
CA LEU A 229 -4.76 7.02 -10.97
C LEU A 229 -5.77 7.64 -11.95
N GLU A 230 -5.36 7.95 -13.18
CA GLU A 230 -6.27 8.39 -14.25
C GLU A 230 -7.34 7.33 -14.55
N GLN A 231 -6.99 6.04 -14.57
CA GLN A 231 -7.96 4.94 -14.71
C GLN A 231 -8.97 4.89 -13.56
N LEU A 232 -8.59 5.36 -12.37
CA LEU A 232 -9.45 5.47 -11.20
C LEU A 232 -10.27 6.77 -11.16
N GLY A 233 -10.16 7.60 -12.20
CA GLY A 233 -10.89 8.87 -12.35
C GLY A 233 -10.28 10.03 -11.58
N PHE A 234 -9.01 9.96 -11.18
CA PHE A 234 -8.30 11.10 -10.62
C PHE A 234 -7.94 12.11 -11.70
N GLN A 235 -8.05 13.40 -11.36
CA GLN A 235 -7.36 14.46 -12.08
C GLN A 235 -5.92 14.50 -11.59
N VAL A 236 -4.98 14.11 -12.46
CA VAL A 236 -3.57 13.96 -12.10
C VAL A 236 -2.74 15.13 -12.64
N VAL A 237 -1.94 15.73 -11.76
CA VAL A 237 -0.85 16.64 -12.13
C VAL A 237 0.46 15.94 -11.80
N SER A 238 1.20 15.54 -12.85
CA SER A 238 2.50 14.87 -12.75
C SER A 238 3.62 15.82 -13.18
N LEU A 239 4.61 16.02 -12.32
CA LEU A 239 5.69 16.99 -12.54
C LEU A 239 7.06 16.35 -12.26
N LEU A 240 8.04 16.64 -13.12
CA LEU A 240 9.42 16.18 -12.96
C LEU A 240 10.38 17.33 -12.65
N ASP A 241 11.42 17.01 -11.88
CA ASP A 241 12.62 17.84 -11.64
C ASP A 241 12.30 19.28 -11.22
N LEU A 242 11.52 19.42 -10.13
CA LEU A 242 11.09 20.71 -9.62
C LEU A 242 12.11 21.33 -8.67
N ASN A 243 12.41 22.61 -8.89
CA ASN A 243 13.12 23.42 -7.90
C ASN A 243 12.20 23.78 -6.71
N LYS A 244 12.76 24.37 -5.66
CA LYS A 244 11.99 24.69 -4.44
C LYS A 244 10.79 25.59 -4.71
N ALA A 245 10.97 26.66 -5.49
CA ALA A 245 9.91 27.62 -5.80
C ALA A 245 8.78 26.98 -6.63
N GLU A 246 9.15 26.11 -7.56
CA GLU A 246 8.22 25.34 -8.39
C GLU A 246 7.44 24.31 -7.55
N MET A 247 8.10 23.59 -6.63
CA MET A 247 7.42 22.68 -5.71
C MET A 247 6.40 23.42 -4.83
N VAL A 248 6.77 24.57 -4.27
CA VAL A 248 5.86 25.42 -3.49
C VAL A 248 4.65 25.83 -4.32
N THR A 249 4.87 26.24 -5.58
CA THR A 249 3.80 26.65 -6.50
C THR A 249 2.88 25.48 -6.85
N ALA A 250 3.45 24.31 -7.16
CA ALA A 250 2.69 23.10 -7.48
C ALA A 250 1.83 22.64 -6.30
N VAL A 251 2.39 22.62 -5.08
CA VAL A 251 1.67 22.31 -3.85
C VAL A 251 0.55 23.33 -3.59
N SER A 252 0.83 24.62 -3.74
CA SER A 252 -0.19 25.66 -3.54
C SER A 252 -1.37 25.49 -4.49
N ARG A 253 -1.12 25.20 -5.77
CA ARG A 253 -2.17 24.93 -6.77
C ARG A 253 -2.94 23.67 -6.45
N PHE A 254 -2.26 22.59 -6.08
CA PHE A 254 -2.91 21.35 -5.66
C PHE A 254 -3.88 21.59 -4.50
N LEU A 255 -3.46 22.33 -3.48
CA LEU A 255 -4.29 22.65 -2.31
C LEU A 255 -5.52 23.50 -2.65
N GLN A 256 -5.43 24.38 -3.66
CA GLN A 256 -6.57 25.18 -4.14
C GLN A 256 -7.66 24.37 -4.84
N LEU A 257 -7.32 23.19 -5.37
CA LEU A 257 -8.26 22.27 -6.03
C LEU A 257 -8.98 21.35 -5.04
N LEU A 258 -8.51 21.31 -3.79
CA LEU A 258 -9.12 20.49 -2.76
C LEU A 258 -10.34 21.19 -2.17
N GLY A 259 -11.28 20.39 -1.70
CA GLY A 259 -12.47 20.88 -1.04
C GLY A 259 -13.17 19.77 -0.28
N LYS A 260 -14.33 20.11 0.29
CA LYS A 260 -15.10 19.20 1.13
C LYS A 260 -15.44 17.91 0.38
N GLY A 261 -15.03 16.77 0.94
CA GLY A 261 -15.34 15.46 0.38
C GLY A 261 -14.41 14.97 -0.74
N VAL A 262 -13.38 15.75 -1.11
CA VAL A 262 -12.41 15.36 -2.15
C VAL A 262 -11.50 14.26 -1.64
N TYR A 263 -11.12 13.34 -2.52
CA TYR A 263 -10.04 12.38 -2.29
C TYR A 263 -8.77 12.96 -2.88
N ALA A 264 -7.80 13.21 -2.01
CA ALA A 264 -6.57 13.89 -2.35
C ALA A 264 -5.39 12.92 -2.22
N ILE A 265 -4.62 12.77 -3.31
CA ILE A 265 -3.38 12.01 -3.34
C ILE A 265 -2.20 12.96 -3.50
N PHE A 266 -1.21 12.84 -2.65
CA PHE A 266 0.08 13.48 -2.81
C PHE A 266 1.16 12.40 -2.86
N TYR A 267 1.85 12.28 -3.99
CA TYR A 267 2.94 11.33 -4.20
C TYR A 267 4.23 12.08 -4.51
N TYR A 268 5.30 11.67 -3.84
CA TYR A 268 6.64 12.21 -4.10
C TYR A 268 7.66 11.07 -4.19
N ALA A 269 8.45 11.08 -5.26
CA ALA A 269 9.62 10.22 -5.46
C ALA A 269 10.87 11.08 -5.61
N GLY A 270 11.88 10.82 -4.80
CA GLY A 270 13.11 11.60 -4.81
C GLY A 270 13.92 11.49 -3.52
N HIS A 271 14.91 12.37 -3.36
CA HIS A 271 15.60 12.56 -2.10
C HIS A 271 14.65 13.14 -1.06
N GLY A 272 14.76 12.61 0.14
CA GLY A 272 13.98 13.00 1.31
C GLY A 272 14.69 12.60 2.59
N TYR A 273 14.26 13.18 3.69
CA TYR A 273 14.73 12.82 5.02
C TYR A 273 13.62 13.01 6.06
N GLU A 274 13.80 12.38 7.22
CA GLU A 274 12.89 12.50 8.36
C GLU A 274 13.64 12.97 9.61
N HIS A 275 13.00 13.85 10.38
CA HIS A 275 13.43 14.18 11.74
C HIS A 275 12.29 14.17 12.73
N SER A 276 12.36 13.35 13.78
CA SER A 276 11.36 13.36 14.85
C SER A 276 9.92 13.24 14.28
N GLY A 277 9.73 12.34 13.30
CA GLY A 277 8.47 12.17 12.57
C GLY A 277 8.13 13.24 11.51
N ARG A 278 8.96 14.28 11.31
CA ARG A 278 8.77 15.31 10.28
C ARG A 278 9.49 14.95 9.00
N ASN A 279 8.74 14.84 7.92
CA ASN A 279 9.23 14.40 6.62
C ASN A 279 9.45 15.60 5.71
N TYR A 280 10.60 15.62 5.03
CA TYR A 280 11.01 16.69 4.16
C TYR A 280 11.38 16.15 2.78
N MET A 281 10.83 16.80 1.75
CA MET A 281 11.16 16.52 0.36
C MET A 281 12.25 17.49 -0.11
N VAL A 282 13.25 16.97 -0.80
CA VAL A 282 14.42 17.74 -1.25
C VAL A 282 14.23 18.18 -2.71
N PRO A 283 14.17 19.49 -2.99
CA PRO A 283 14.11 20.01 -4.36
C PRO A 283 15.40 19.76 -5.14
N VAL A 284 15.34 19.80 -6.47
CA VAL A 284 16.52 19.54 -7.33
C VAL A 284 17.64 20.57 -7.19
N ASP A 285 17.31 21.79 -6.76
CA ASP A 285 18.21 22.91 -6.52
C ASP A 285 18.71 23.01 -5.07
N ALA A 286 18.40 22.02 -4.22
CA ALA A 286 18.81 22.06 -2.82
C ALA A 286 20.35 22.09 -2.69
N PRO A 287 20.93 22.99 -1.86
CA PRO A 287 22.37 23.09 -1.68
C PRO A 287 22.95 21.86 -0.96
N GLN A 288 24.28 21.76 -0.90
CA GLN A 288 24.98 20.73 -0.12
C GLN A 288 25.90 21.39 0.92
N PRO A 289 25.63 21.26 2.24
CA PRO A 289 24.47 20.60 2.84
C PRO A 289 23.17 21.42 2.69
N TYR A 290 22.02 20.75 2.71
CA TYR A 290 20.70 21.40 2.83
C TYR A 290 20.20 21.42 4.28
N ALA A 291 19.19 22.25 4.50
CA ALA A 291 18.51 22.49 5.78
C ALA A 291 16.99 22.56 5.54
N PRO A 292 16.12 22.45 6.56
CA PRO A 292 14.66 22.43 6.42
C PRO A 292 14.09 23.61 5.63
N GLU A 293 14.71 24.80 5.71
CA GLU A 293 14.32 25.95 4.91
C GLU A 293 14.56 25.77 3.42
N ASN A 294 15.42 24.85 2.99
CA ASN A 294 15.65 24.52 1.58
C ASN A 294 14.68 23.44 1.08
N CYS A 295 13.91 22.81 1.97
CA CYS A 295 13.10 21.64 1.69
C CYS A 295 11.60 21.92 1.88
N ILE A 296 10.76 20.98 1.47
CA ILE A 296 9.30 21.07 1.60
C ILE A 296 8.82 20.13 2.71
N SER A 297 8.15 20.69 3.73
CA SER A 297 7.59 19.89 4.84
C SER A 297 6.28 19.22 4.43
N VAL A 298 6.25 17.89 4.49
CA VAL A 298 5.05 17.10 4.16
C VAL A 298 3.93 17.34 5.17
N GLN A 299 4.25 17.54 6.45
CA GLN A 299 3.24 17.77 7.49
C GLN A 299 2.49 19.10 7.27
N ARG A 300 3.14 20.14 6.73
CA ARG A 300 2.46 21.38 6.36
C ARG A 300 1.48 21.19 5.20
N ILE A 301 1.84 20.33 4.24
CA ILE A 301 0.92 19.96 3.15
C ILE A 301 -0.30 19.25 3.74
N LEU A 302 -0.09 18.23 4.57
CA LEU A 302 -1.20 17.51 5.22
C LEU A 302 -2.11 18.45 6.02
N GLN A 303 -1.53 19.36 6.81
CA GLN A 303 -2.29 20.32 7.59
C GLN A 303 -3.22 21.15 6.68
N LYS A 304 -2.69 21.65 5.56
CA LYS A 304 -3.49 22.41 4.59
C LYS A 304 -4.52 21.53 3.87
N MET A 305 -4.22 20.27 3.57
CA MET A 305 -5.21 19.34 3.02
C MET A 305 -6.38 19.10 3.99
N GLN A 306 -6.10 18.93 5.28
CA GLN A 306 -7.14 18.77 6.31
C GLN A 306 -8.02 20.03 6.46
N GLN A 307 -7.42 21.22 6.36
CA GLN A 307 -8.17 22.49 6.37
C GLN A 307 -9.18 22.60 5.22
N GLN A 308 -8.95 21.92 4.09
CA GLN A 308 -9.88 21.85 2.97
C GLN A 308 -11.03 20.84 3.16
N GLN A 309 -11.12 20.17 4.32
CA GLN A 309 -12.17 19.20 4.65
C GLN A 309 -12.28 18.02 3.67
N THR A 310 -11.15 17.59 3.12
CA THR A 310 -11.06 16.40 2.27
C THR A 310 -11.61 15.15 2.98
N ALA A 311 -12.20 14.22 2.21
CA ALA A 311 -12.70 12.96 2.77
C ALA A 311 -11.60 11.89 2.86
N LEU A 312 -10.55 12.00 2.07
CA LEU A 312 -9.39 11.11 2.09
C LEU A 312 -8.13 11.91 1.76
N ASN A 313 -7.11 11.79 2.61
CA ASN A 313 -5.76 12.30 2.41
C ASN A 313 -4.80 11.11 2.33
N LEU A 314 -4.38 10.75 1.13
CA LEU A 314 -3.37 9.71 0.92
C LEU A 314 -2.04 10.36 0.54
N ILE A 315 -1.04 10.20 1.41
CA ILE A 315 0.32 10.67 1.19
C ILE A 315 1.23 9.46 0.97
N LEU A 316 1.87 9.41 -0.19
CA LEU A 316 2.77 8.34 -0.58
C LEU A 316 4.18 8.92 -0.75
N LEU A 317 5.13 8.48 0.09
CA LEU A 317 6.50 9.00 0.08
C LEU A 317 7.46 7.88 -0.34
N ASP A 318 7.99 8.01 -1.56
CA ASP A 318 9.01 7.13 -2.12
C ASP A 318 10.38 7.78 -1.99
N THR A 319 10.84 7.87 -0.74
CA THR A 319 12.09 8.55 -0.36
C THR A 319 12.83 7.77 0.70
N CYS A 320 14.14 8.03 0.80
CA CYS A 320 14.86 7.75 2.04
C CYS A 320 14.24 8.55 3.20
N ARG A 321 14.40 8.01 4.42
CA ARG A 321 13.96 8.63 5.67
C ARG A 321 15.09 8.71 6.69
N LYS A 322 16.34 8.52 6.24
CA LYS A 322 17.54 8.68 7.07
C LYS A 322 17.72 10.12 7.52
N TRP A 323 18.12 10.27 8.77
CA TRP A 323 18.44 11.56 9.36
C TRP A 323 19.73 12.16 8.76
N TYR A 324 19.63 13.37 8.19
CA TYR A 324 20.71 14.00 7.42
C TYR A 324 21.58 14.98 8.21
N ASN A 325 21.04 15.72 9.20
CA ASN A 325 21.83 16.69 9.97
C ASN A 325 21.30 16.94 11.40
N PRO A 326 21.98 16.46 12.47
CA PRO A 326 21.53 16.55 13.87
C PRO A 326 21.45 17.95 14.46
N GLU A 327 22.12 18.94 13.88
CA GLU A 327 22.18 20.30 14.45
C GLU A 327 21.06 21.22 13.95
N CYS A 328 20.20 20.74 13.04
CA CYS A 328 19.22 21.59 12.39
C CYS A 328 17.88 21.68 13.15
N ALA A 329 17.37 22.90 13.33
CA ALA A 329 16.13 23.14 14.05
C ALA A 329 14.91 22.60 13.28
N LEU A 330 14.00 21.94 14.01
CA LEU A 330 12.76 21.39 13.46
C LEU A 330 11.78 22.49 13.00
N SER A 331 11.28 22.42 11.77
CA SER A 331 10.28 23.36 11.22
C SER A 331 8.99 23.36 12.03
N GLN A 332 8.58 24.47 12.64
CA GLN A 332 7.34 24.53 13.43
C GLN A 332 6.11 24.05 12.63
N VAL A 333 5.38 23.09 13.21
CA VAL A 333 4.12 22.55 12.68
C VAL A 333 3.09 22.57 13.81
N GLN A 334 1.87 23.03 13.53
CA GLN A 334 0.79 22.95 14.49
C GLN A 334 0.28 21.50 14.63
N PRO A 335 -0.31 21.12 15.77
CA PRO A 335 -0.96 19.83 15.93
C PRO A 335 -1.97 19.58 14.82
N LEU A 336 -1.94 18.37 14.24
CA LEU A 336 -2.92 17.94 13.25
C LEU A 336 -4.22 17.56 13.96
N GLU A 337 -5.33 17.98 13.38
CA GLU A 337 -6.66 17.70 13.92
C GLU A 337 -7.05 16.22 13.67
N PRO A 338 -7.76 15.56 14.61
CA PRO A 338 -8.04 14.11 14.56
C PRO A 338 -9.23 13.75 13.66
N TRP A 339 -9.24 14.24 12.41
CA TRP A 339 -10.32 14.02 11.43
C TRP A 339 -10.56 12.54 11.12
N GLY A 340 -9.49 11.73 11.07
CA GLY A 340 -9.60 10.29 10.83
C GLY A 340 -9.77 9.92 9.36
N ASN A 341 -9.12 10.68 8.48
CA ASN A 341 -9.21 10.59 7.02
C ASN A 341 -7.83 10.52 6.35
N THR A 342 -6.76 10.30 7.12
CA THR A 342 -5.37 10.34 6.61
C THR A 342 -4.75 8.95 6.56
N VAL A 343 -4.02 8.70 5.48
CA VAL A 343 -3.18 7.51 5.28
C VAL A 343 -1.83 7.95 4.74
N TYR A 344 -0.76 7.48 5.37
CA TYR A 344 0.60 7.55 4.86
C TYR A 344 1.05 6.16 4.41
N GLY A 345 1.63 6.08 3.22
CA GLY A 345 2.43 4.95 2.77
C GLY A 345 3.87 5.40 2.55
N TYR A 346 4.77 4.99 3.43
CA TYR A 346 6.20 5.28 3.31
C TYR A 346 6.88 4.09 2.65
N ALA A 347 7.67 4.34 1.60
CA ALA A 347 8.41 3.29 0.90
C ALA A 347 9.39 2.55 1.82
N THR A 348 9.90 3.21 2.86
CA THR A 348 10.83 2.65 3.84
C THR A 348 10.49 3.07 5.27
N SER A 349 11.11 2.41 6.25
CA SER A 349 10.93 2.67 7.69
C SER A 349 11.64 3.96 8.13
N GLU A 350 11.32 4.45 9.32
CA GLU A 350 12.07 5.56 9.93
C GLU A 350 13.56 5.21 10.02
N ASP A 351 14.42 6.20 9.73
CA ASP A 351 15.89 6.04 9.68
C ASP A 351 16.43 5.01 8.65
N ALA A 352 15.64 4.66 7.63
CA ALA A 352 16.03 3.72 6.58
C ALA A 352 16.11 4.36 5.18
N GLU A 353 16.71 3.63 4.24
CA GLU A 353 16.81 3.99 2.82
C GLU A 353 15.68 3.34 2.02
N ALA A 354 15.26 4.03 0.95
CA ALA A 354 14.43 3.46 -0.11
C ALA A 354 15.32 3.23 -1.34
N TYR A 355 15.14 2.10 -2.01
CA TYR A 355 16.00 1.69 -3.11
C TYR A 355 15.24 1.57 -4.44
N GLU A 356 16.02 1.70 -5.50
CA GLU A 356 15.59 1.58 -6.89
C GLU A 356 16.21 0.31 -7.48
N LEU A 357 15.46 -0.38 -8.34
CA LEU A 357 15.97 -1.53 -9.09
C LEU A 357 16.21 -1.13 -10.55
N GLN A 358 17.28 -1.67 -11.12
CA GLN A 358 17.57 -1.58 -12.55
C GLN A 358 17.37 -2.95 -13.19
N ASP A 359 16.42 -3.04 -14.14
CA ASP A 359 16.11 -4.25 -14.91
C ASP A 359 16.21 -3.93 -16.40
N GLY A 360 17.41 -4.12 -16.97
CA GLY A 360 17.72 -3.71 -18.35
C GLY A 360 17.58 -2.19 -18.53
N ASP A 361 16.78 -1.77 -19.51
CA ASP A 361 16.52 -0.35 -19.83
C ASP A 361 15.47 0.30 -18.93
N PHE A 362 14.81 -0.47 -18.05
CA PHE A 362 13.75 0.02 -17.17
C PHE A 362 14.22 0.03 -15.71
N SER A 363 14.07 1.20 -15.06
CA SER A 363 14.24 1.34 -13.62
C SER A 363 12.90 1.68 -12.96
N SER A 364 12.60 1.01 -11.85
CA SER A 364 11.43 1.30 -11.02
C SER A 364 11.79 1.18 -9.56
N GLY A 365 11.21 2.05 -8.73
CA GLY A 365 11.33 2.01 -7.29
C GLY A 365 10.72 0.73 -6.75
N ILE A 366 11.33 0.16 -5.71
CA ILE A 366 10.81 -1.06 -5.08
C ILE A 366 9.37 -0.85 -4.62
N PHE A 367 9.04 0.33 -4.09
CA PHE A 367 7.69 0.64 -3.63
C PHE A 367 6.68 0.63 -4.80
N MET A 368 6.99 1.31 -5.90
CA MET A 368 6.11 1.36 -7.08
C MET A 368 5.93 -0.01 -7.75
N LYS A 369 6.99 -0.83 -7.83
CA LYS A 369 6.97 -2.21 -8.37
C LYS A 369 5.82 -3.04 -7.79
N TYR A 370 5.51 -2.86 -6.50
CA TYR A 370 4.44 -3.57 -5.82
C TYR A 370 3.14 -2.77 -5.75
N LEU A 371 3.20 -1.46 -5.50
CA LEU A 371 2.02 -0.61 -5.44
C LEU A 371 1.13 -0.76 -6.69
N LYS A 372 1.74 -0.81 -7.88
CA LYS A 372 1.01 -0.93 -9.15
C LYS A 372 0.16 -2.20 -9.30
N LYS A 373 0.48 -3.27 -8.56
CA LYS A 373 -0.29 -4.53 -8.56
C LYS A 373 -1.60 -4.43 -7.78
N HIS A 374 -1.66 -3.52 -6.81
CA HIS A 374 -2.75 -3.45 -5.83
C HIS A 374 -3.60 -2.19 -5.94
N ILE A 375 -3.05 -1.09 -6.49
CA ILE A 375 -3.71 0.23 -6.47
C ILE A 375 -5.10 0.27 -7.14
N LEU A 376 -5.35 -0.62 -8.11
CA LEU A 376 -6.64 -0.71 -8.83
C LEU A 376 -7.68 -1.61 -8.12
N GLN A 377 -7.32 -2.27 -7.03
CA GLN A 377 -8.22 -3.21 -6.35
C GLN A 377 -9.29 -2.48 -5.53
N GLU A 378 -10.54 -2.97 -5.58
CA GLU A 378 -11.66 -2.46 -4.77
C GLU A 378 -11.51 -2.90 -3.31
N LYS A 379 -10.59 -2.24 -2.61
CA LYS A 379 -10.28 -2.45 -1.18
C LYS A 379 -10.13 -1.12 -0.45
N LYS A 380 -10.29 -1.15 0.87
CA LYS A 380 -9.91 -0.01 1.72
C LYS A 380 -8.45 0.34 1.46
N VAL A 381 -8.14 1.63 1.36
CA VAL A 381 -6.76 2.10 1.05
C VAL A 381 -5.72 1.47 1.97
N THR A 382 -6.03 1.30 3.26
CA THR A 382 -5.10 0.68 4.23
C THR A 382 -4.84 -0.80 3.91
N HIS A 383 -5.88 -1.58 3.58
CA HIS A 383 -5.71 -2.99 3.21
C HIS A 383 -4.98 -3.14 1.86
N MET A 384 -5.21 -2.21 0.93
CA MET A 384 -4.45 -2.17 -0.34
C MET A 384 -2.95 -1.97 -0.05
N LEU A 385 -2.60 -1.05 0.86
CA LEU A 385 -1.19 -0.83 1.25
C LEU A 385 -0.62 -1.99 2.09
N GLU A 386 -1.43 -2.67 2.88
CA GLU A 386 -1.02 -3.89 3.61
C GLU A 386 -0.65 -5.01 2.64
N ASP A 387 -1.42 -5.21 1.55
CA ASP A 387 -1.04 -6.15 0.50
C ASP A 387 0.33 -5.79 -0.10
N VAL A 388 0.58 -4.50 -0.37
CA VAL A 388 1.87 -4.01 -0.89
C VAL A 388 3.01 -4.29 0.10
N LEU A 389 2.77 -4.04 1.39
CA LEU A 389 3.72 -4.31 2.47
C LEU A 389 4.08 -5.82 2.54
N GLU A 390 3.07 -6.70 2.49
CA GLU A 390 3.26 -8.14 2.49
C GLU A 390 4.07 -8.62 1.27
N ASP A 391 3.76 -8.07 0.09
CA ASP A 391 4.43 -8.41 -1.16
C ASP A 391 5.91 -7.99 -1.15
N ILE A 392 6.23 -6.80 -0.62
CA ILE A 392 7.61 -6.33 -0.40
C ILE A 392 8.33 -7.25 0.59
N GLY A 393 7.66 -7.60 1.71
CA GLY A 393 8.23 -8.47 2.74
C GLY A 393 8.56 -9.89 2.27
N ARG A 394 7.87 -10.37 1.23
CA ARG A 394 8.08 -11.69 0.61
C ARG A 394 9.17 -11.71 -0.47
N ASP A 395 9.64 -10.55 -0.97
CA ASP A 395 10.68 -10.50 -2.02
C ASP A 395 12.08 -10.77 -1.41
N PRO A 396 12.73 -11.91 -1.71
CA PRO A 396 14.04 -12.25 -1.15
C PRO A 396 15.15 -11.26 -1.51
N LEU A 397 15.00 -10.47 -2.58
CA LEU A 397 15.99 -9.46 -3.00
C LEU A 397 15.91 -8.18 -2.17
N VAL A 398 14.77 -7.95 -1.52
CA VAL A 398 14.41 -6.73 -0.77
C VAL A 398 14.40 -6.99 0.74
N THR A 399 14.06 -8.21 1.19
CA THR A 399 14.01 -8.59 2.60
C THR A 399 15.29 -8.17 3.34
N GLY A 400 15.13 -7.39 4.41
CA GLY A 400 16.23 -6.88 5.23
C GLY A 400 16.92 -5.60 4.71
N LYS A 401 16.54 -5.09 3.54
CA LYS A 401 17.04 -3.82 2.99
C LYS A 401 16.02 -2.70 3.12
N GLN A 402 14.78 -2.96 2.70
CA GLN A 402 13.70 -1.97 2.71
C GLN A 402 12.45 -2.59 3.33
N VAL A 403 11.85 -1.86 4.27
CA VAL A 403 10.61 -2.26 4.94
C VAL A 403 9.66 -1.07 4.87
N MET A 404 8.57 -1.25 4.12
CA MET A 404 7.52 -0.24 3.99
C MET A 404 6.85 0.01 5.35
N GLU A 405 6.41 1.25 5.59
CA GLU A 405 5.67 1.63 6.79
C GLU A 405 4.32 2.24 6.41
N ILE A 406 3.26 1.88 7.13
CA ILE A 406 1.92 2.44 6.98
C ILE A 406 1.54 3.16 8.27
N LYS A 407 1.20 4.45 8.20
CA LYS A 407 0.62 5.19 9.34
C LYS A 407 -0.73 5.76 8.92
N HIS A 408 -1.81 5.48 9.64
CA HIS A 408 -3.12 6.01 9.24
C HIS A 408 -4.06 6.29 10.41
N THR A 409 -5.02 7.17 10.16
CA THR A 409 -6.17 7.45 11.01
C THR A 409 -7.49 7.18 10.30
N LEU A 410 -7.45 6.67 9.05
CA LEU A 410 -8.63 6.43 8.22
C LEU A 410 -9.64 5.47 8.87
N LYS A 411 -10.74 6.06 9.36
CA LYS A 411 -11.85 5.37 10.05
C LYS A 411 -12.72 4.59 9.06
N GLU A 412 -13.08 5.26 7.97
CA GLU A 412 -14.04 4.76 6.98
C GLU A 412 -13.37 3.83 5.96
N ALA A 413 -14.13 2.90 5.39
CA ALA A 413 -13.63 1.93 4.42
C ALA A 413 -13.53 2.50 2.99
N ARG A 414 -12.99 3.72 2.87
CA ARG A 414 -12.81 4.41 1.59
C ARG A 414 -11.80 3.68 0.71
N SER A 415 -12.13 3.56 -0.57
CA SER A 415 -11.30 2.93 -1.60
C SER A 415 -10.91 3.94 -2.67
N LEU A 416 -9.75 3.75 -3.31
CA LEU A 416 -9.38 4.57 -4.48
C LEU A 416 -10.35 4.34 -5.66
N THR A 417 -11.06 3.22 -5.68
CA THR A 417 -12.08 2.88 -6.70
C THR A 417 -13.46 3.50 -6.42
N ASP A 418 -13.65 4.17 -5.28
CA ASP A 418 -14.94 4.77 -4.91
C ASP A 418 -15.44 5.72 -6.02
N PRO A 419 -16.73 5.67 -6.42
CA PRO A 419 -17.25 6.54 -7.47
C PRO A 419 -17.24 8.03 -7.07
N ILE A 420 -17.16 8.91 -8.08
CA ILE A 420 -17.38 10.35 -7.88
C ILE A 420 -18.89 10.62 -7.87
N CYS A 421 -19.38 11.38 -6.88
CA CYS A 421 -20.81 11.69 -6.75
C CYS A 421 -21.28 12.64 -7.87
N PRO A 422 -22.31 12.28 -8.66
CA PRO A 422 -22.75 13.10 -9.80
C PRO A 422 -23.50 14.39 -9.41
N LEU A 423 -24.04 14.49 -8.19
CA LEU A 423 -24.88 15.62 -7.75
C LEU A 423 -24.09 16.84 -7.21
N GLY A 424 -22.77 16.73 -7.12
CA GLY A 424 -21.88 17.81 -6.64
C GLY A 424 -20.92 18.35 -7.71
N ALA A 425 -21.08 17.95 -8.97
CA ALA A 425 -20.15 18.26 -10.06
C ALA A 425 -20.27 19.72 -10.55
N ALA A 426 -19.99 20.68 -9.67
CA ALA A 426 -19.36 21.93 -10.06
C ALA A 426 -17.83 21.71 -10.07
N ALA A 427 -17.37 20.66 -10.76
CA ALA A 427 -15.95 20.45 -10.98
C ALA A 427 -15.58 21.24 -12.23
N GLU A 428 -15.01 22.43 -12.05
CA GLU A 428 -14.19 23.01 -13.10
C GLU A 428 -13.13 21.97 -13.51
N HIS A 429 -13.09 21.68 -14.80
CA HIS A 429 -12.32 20.58 -15.34
C HIS A 429 -10.86 20.99 -15.48
N TRP A 430 -10.03 20.72 -14.46
CA TRP A 430 -8.58 20.80 -14.61
C TRP A 430 -8.10 19.65 -15.51
N GLY A 431 -7.29 19.96 -16.52
CA GLY A 431 -6.56 18.95 -17.29
C GLY A 431 -7.29 18.29 -18.45
N ARG A 432 -8.57 18.62 -18.76
CA ARG A 432 -9.13 18.30 -20.09
C ARG A 432 -8.79 19.41 -21.09
N GLY A 433 -7.50 19.66 -21.26
CA GLY A 433 -7.00 20.42 -22.39
C GLY A 433 -7.25 19.58 -23.64
N TYR A 434 -7.97 20.12 -24.62
CA TYR A 434 -8.00 19.56 -25.96
C TYR A 434 -6.55 19.42 -26.43
N GLU A 435 -6.05 18.19 -26.49
CA GLU A 435 -4.75 17.91 -27.10
C GLU A 435 -4.78 18.45 -28.54
N PRO A 436 -3.80 19.25 -28.98
CA PRO A 436 -3.59 19.46 -30.40
C PRO A 436 -3.12 18.12 -30.96
N LEU A 437 -4.05 17.27 -31.41
CA LEU A 437 -3.78 15.91 -31.86
C LEU A 437 -2.73 15.85 -32.98
N SER A 438 -2.77 16.83 -33.89
CA SER A 438 -1.74 17.06 -34.89
C SER A 438 -1.93 18.43 -35.55
N LYS A 439 -0.86 19.01 -36.08
CA LYS A 439 -0.88 20.26 -36.85
C LYS A 439 -0.07 20.06 -38.14
N MET A 440 -0.73 20.26 -39.27
CA MET A 440 -0.05 20.31 -40.57
C MET A 440 0.51 21.71 -40.80
N VAL A 441 1.77 21.79 -41.20
CA VAL A 441 2.41 23.06 -41.53
C VAL A 441 3.12 22.99 -42.87
N THR A 442 2.97 24.06 -43.65
CA THR A 442 3.48 24.15 -45.01
C THR A 442 4.64 25.13 -45.05
N PHE A 443 5.81 24.68 -45.47
CA PHE A 443 6.96 25.54 -45.72
C PHE A 443 6.73 26.38 -46.99
N PRO A 444 7.36 27.56 -47.12
CA PRO A 444 7.25 28.39 -48.32
C PRO A 444 7.60 27.66 -49.63
N CYS A 445 8.45 26.64 -49.57
CA CYS A 445 8.83 25.79 -50.70
C CYS A 445 7.75 24.76 -51.11
N GLY A 446 6.62 24.70 -50.41
CA GLY A 446 5.48 23.82 -50.66
C GLY A 446 5.56 22.46 -49.95
N ALA A 447 6.65 22.16 -49.24
CA ALA A 447 6.76 20.96 -48.42
C ALA A 447 5.82 21.03 -47.21
N GLN A 448 5.23 19.90 -46.85
CA GLN A 448 4.30 19.79 -45.73
C GLN A 448 4.91 18.92 -44.62
N VAL A 449 4.78 19.38 -43.38
CA VAL A 449 5.24 18.68 -42.18
C VAL A 449 4.05 18.48 -41.24
N GLU A 450 3.83 17.24 -40.83
CA GLU A 450 2.89 16.90 -39.77
C GLU A 450 3.61 17.00 -38.42
N LEU A 451 3.09 17.84 -37.53
CA LEU A 451 3.54 17.95 -36.15
C LEU A 451 2.55 17.23 -35.24
N ARG A 452 3.04 16.40 -34.31
CA ARG A 452 2.22 15.78 -33.28
C ARG A 452 2.77 16.09 -31.91
N PHE A 453 1.88 16.32 -30.94
CA PHE A 453 2.22 16.71 -29.58
C PHE A 453 1.87 15.56 -28.62
N HIS A 454 2.86 15.05 -27.90
CA HIS A 454 2.73 13.95 -26.96
C HIS A 454 3.06 14.46 -25.55
N ARG A 455 2.09 14.40 -24.63
CA ARG A 455 2.30 14.83 -23.24
C ARG A 455 2.44 13.61 -22.33
N LEU A 456 3.64 13.38 -21.81
CA LEU A 456 3.90 12.31 -20.83
C LEU A 456 3.76 12.80 -19.39
N PHE A 457 4.18 14.03 -19.13
CA PHE A 457 4.07 14.68 -17.83
C PHE A 457 3.47 16.07 -18.02
N SER A 458 2.92 16.66 -16.95
CA SER A 458 2.31 17.99 -17.03
C SER A 458 3.32 19.09 -17.39
N ASN A 459 4.62 18.84 -17.16
CA ASN A 459 5.71 19.75 -17.52
C ASN A 459 6.73 19.21 -18.52
N VAL A 460 6.41 18.08 -19.19
CA VAL A 460 7.24 17.51 -20.25
C VAL A 460 6.37 17.16 -21.45
N MET A 461 6.65 17.82 -22.57
CA MET A 461 5.96 17.60 -23.84
C MET A 461 6.97 17.18 -24.90
N TYR A 462 6.58 16.21 -25.71
CA TYR A 462 7.31 15.82 -26.90
C TYR A 462 6.57 16.30 -28.13
N VAL A 463 7.33 16.77 -29.09
CA VAL A 463 6.79 17.12 -30.39
C VAL A 463 7.52 16.26 -31.41
N SER A 464 6.76 15.48 -32.17
CA SER A 464 7.28 14.73 -33.30
C SER A 464 6.93 15.45 -34.59
N ALA A 465 7.85 15.45 -35.54
CA ALA A 465 7.64 16.00 -36.86
C ALA A 465 7.87 14.92 -37.92
N LYS A 466 6.97 14.87 -38.89
CA LYS A 466 7.03 13.94 -40.02
C LYS A 466 6.84 14.70 -41.32
N LEU A 467 7.85 14.63 -42.18
CA LEU A 467 7.82 15.19 -43.51
C LEU A 467 6.87 14.36 -44.38
N GLN A 468 5.86 15.02 -44.95
CA GLN A 468 5.00 14.39 -45.95
C GLN A 468 5.73 14.31 -47.29
N PRO A 469 5.32 13.40 -48.20
CA PRO A 469 5.95 13.27 -49.52
C PRO A 469 6.11 14.63 -50.20
N PRO A 470 7.34 15.07 -50.46
CA PRO A 470 7.58 16.43 -50.91
C PRO A 470 7.16 16.61 -52.39
N PRO A 471 6.87 17.84 -52.82
CA PRO A 471 6.66 18.16 -54.23
C PRO A 471 7.84 17.70 -55.11
N ALA A 472 7.57 17.35 -56.37
CA ALA A 472 8.55 16.78 -57.31
C ALA A 472 9.82 17.63 -57.54
N HIS A 473 9.79 18.93 -57.19
CA HIS A 473 10.94 19.85 -57.28
C HIS A 473 11.87 19.84 -56.06
N ILE A 474 11.60 19.03 -55.05
CA ILE A 474 12.37 18.92 -53.80
C ILE A 474 12.94 17.49 -53.70
N THR A 475 14.25 17.39 -53.47
CA THR A 475 14.97 16.12 -53.30
C THR A 475 15.87 16.17 -52.05
N ASP A 476 16.06 15.03 -51.37
CA ASP A 476 16.91 14.89 -50.17
C ASP A 476 16.59 15.93 -49.07
N ALA A 477 15.30 16.07 -48.76
CA ALA A 477 14.82 16.96 -47.71
C ALA A 477 15.06 16.35 -46.33
N ARG A 478 15.62 17.14 -45.43
CA ARG A 478 15.88 16.81 -44.02
C ARG A 478 15.37 17.90 -43.12
N LEU A 479 14.74 17.52 -42.03
CA LEU A 479 14.32 18.44 -40.98
C LEU A 479 15.46 18.60 -39.98
N LEU A 480 15.78 19.85 -39.63
CA LEU A 480 16.76 20.21 -38.62
C LEU A 480 16.11 21.18 -37.62
N LEU A 481 16.35 20.96 -36.34
CA LEU A 481 15.80 21.81 -35.29
C LEU A 481 16.74 22.98 -34.99
N CYS A 482 16.20 24.18 -34.74
CA CYS A 482 16.96 25.28 -34.14
C CYS A 482 16.15 25.95 -33.03
N GLN A 483 16.82 26.32 -31.95
CA GLN A 483 16.18 26.92 -30.78
C GLN A 483 15.98 28.43 -30.99
N SER A 484 14.86 28.98 -30.52
CA SER A 484 14.66 30.44 -30.41
C SER A 484 15.48 30.99 -29.24
N THR A 485 16.02 32.21 -29.39
CA THR A 485 16.75 32.95 -28.35
C THR A 485 15.93 33.31 -27.10
N GLU A 486 14.60 33.16 -27.13
CA GLU A 486 13.73 33.36 -25.95
C GLU A 486 13.62 32.11 -25.05
N MET A 487 14.23 30.99 -25.45
CA MET A 487 14.12 29.68 -24.79
C MET A 487 15.37 29.24 -24.01
N ASP A 488 16.29 30.15 -23.68
CA ASP A 488 17.56 29.79 -23.00
C ASP A 488 17.33 29.06 -21.64
N ASP A 489 16.18 29.23 -20.99
CA ASP A 489 15.80 28.55 -19.73
C ASP A 489 15.03 27.22 -19.91
N VAL A 490 14.57 26.92 -21.14
CA VAL A 490 13.87 25.68 -21.53
C VAL A 490 14.88 24.80 -22.27
N ALA A 491 15.51 23.89 -21.54
CA ALA A 491 16.58 23.04 -22.09
C ALA A 491 16.04 22.09 -23.18
N THR A 492 16.56 22.21 -24.40
CA THR A 492 16.50 21.15 -25.42
C THR A 492 17.74 20.27 -25.22
N LEU A 493 17.56 19.03 -24.79
CA LEU A 493 18.70 18.15 -24.50
C LEU A 493 19.31 17.61 -25.80
N LYS A 494 20.59 17.92 -26.04
CA LYS A 494 21.42 17.22 -27.03
C LYS A 494 21.87 15.85 -26.49
N GLU A 495 21.32 14.80 -27.10
CA GLU A 495 22.02 13.63 -27.66
C GLU A 495 22.88 12.70 -26.78
N SER A 496 22.80 12.70 -25.44
CA SER A 496 23.61 11.68 -24.69
C SER A 496 23.01 10.95 -23.49
N ARG A 497 21.78 11.24 -23.02
CA ARG A 497 21.08 10.41 -22.01
C ARG A 497 19.56 10.54 -22.12
N LEU A 498 19.04 10.23 -23.31
CA LEU A 498 17.63 10.34 -23.70
C LEU A 498 16.79 9.09 -23.33
N ASP A 499 17.43 8.05 -22.77
CA ASP A 499 16.98 6.66 -22.93
C ASP A 499 15.66 6.31 -22.21
N GLN A 500 15.39 6.84 -21.01
CA GLN A 500 14.24 6.38 -20.21
C GLN A 500 12.90 6.96 -20.64
N VAL A 501 12.81 8.29 -20.82
CA VAL A 501 11.55 8.93 -21.23
C VAL A 501 11.25 8.60 -22.69
N GLU A 502 12.28 8.48 -23.54
CA GLU A 502 12.10 7.98 -24.92
C GLU A 502 11.68 6.52 -24.98
N SER A 503 12.24 5.65 -24.13
CA SER A 503 11.77 4.27 -23.98
C SER A 503 10.29 4.23 -23.57
N LEU A 504 9.89 5.08 -22.62
CA LEU A 504 8.48 5.23 -22.22
C LEU A 504 7.61 5.72 -23.39
N LEU A 505 8.04 6.74 -24.14
CA LEU A 505 7.33 7.18 -25.36
C LEU A 505 7.16 6.05 -26.36
N ALA A 506 8.23 5.33 -26.67
CA ALA A 506 8.22 4.22 -27.63
C ALA A 506 7.28 3.09 -27.18
N SER A 507 7.17 2.86 -25.87
CA SER A 507 6.25 1.86 -25.29
C SER A 507 4.77 2.28 -25.37
N VAL A 508 4.47 3.58 -25.26
CA VAL A 508 3.11 4.13 -25.21
C VAL A 508 2.56 4.40 -26.60
N TYR A 509 3.39 5.02 -27.44
CA TYR A 509 3.04 5.44 -28.79
C TYR A 509 3.67 4.45 -29.78
N LYS A 510 3.09 3.24 -29.89
CA LYS A 510 3.51 2.24 -30.88
C LYS A 510 3.46 2.84 -32.30
N ARG A 511 4.56 2.68 -33.03
CA ARG A 511 4.70 2.82 -34.50
C ARG A 511 4.36 4.19 -35.05
N GLU A 512 5.38 5.02 -35.19
CA GLU A 512 5.74 5.67 -36.46
C GLU A 512 7.24 6.02 -36.32
N GLU A 513 8.01 5.97 -37.40
CA GLU A 513 9.39 6.50 -37.43
C GLU A 513 9.28 7.98 -37.81
N PRO A 514 9.24 8.92 -36.84
CA PRO A 514 9.26 10.34 -37.16
C PRO A 514 10.63 10.72 -37.72
N ASP A 515 10.64 11.69 -38.64
CA ASP A 515 11.89 12.23 -39.20
C ASP A 515 12.67 13.03 -38.14
N CYS A 516 11.98 13.64 -37.17
CA CYS A 516 12.60 14.17 -35.96
C CYS A 516 11.64 14.21 -34.75
N ILE A 517 12.20 14.08 -33.54
CA ILE A 517 11.51 14.24 -32.25
C ILE A 517 12.26 15.30 -31.45
N PHE A 518 11.53 16.12 -30.68
CA PHE A 518 12.16 16.99 -29.68
C PHE A 518 11.36 17.02 -28.37
N GLN A 519 12.09 17.17 -27.28
CA GLN A 519 11.56 17.21 -25.91
C GLN A 519 11.58 18.65 -25.39
N LEU A 520 10.43 19.13 -24.93
CA LEU A 520 10.28 20.36 -24.16
C LEU A 520 10.13 19.98 -22.68
N CYS A 521 11.16 20.27 -21.89
CA CYS A 521 11.15 20.10 -20.42
C CYS A 521 10.92 21.45 -19.73
N GLY A 522 10.58 21.44 -18.44
CA GLY A 522 10.57 22.68 -17.66
C GLY A 522 9.44 23.61 -18.07
N LEU A 523 8.35 23.10 -18.65
CA LEU A 523 7.22 23.92 -19.12
C LEU A 523 6.60 24.77 -18.01
N GLN A 524 6.80 24.41 -16.74
CA GLN A 524 6.38 25.21 -15.59
C GLN A 524 7.06 26.59 -15.51
N LYS A 525 8.20 26.78 -16.18
CA LYS A 525 8.96 28.03 -16.19
C LYS A 525 8.41 29.05 -17.18
N ILE A 526 7.55 28.62 -18.10
CA ILE A 526 7.06 29.46 -19.19
C ILE A 526 5.89 30.30 -18.69
N GLN A 527 6.05 31.63 -18.74
CA GLN A 527 5.07 32.59 -18.25
C GLN A 527 4.12 33.13 -19.34
N VAL A 528 4.30 32.70 -20.59
CA VAL A 528 3.53 33.13 -21.77
C VAL A 528 2.53 32.05 -22.21
N GLU A 529 1.44 32.45 -22.89
CA GLU A 529 0.36 31.54 -23.33
C GLU A 529 0.79 30.56 -24.44
N SER A 530 1.87 30.89 -25.16
CA SER A 530 2.48 30.07 -26.22
C SER A 530 3.99 30.28 -26.30
N CYS A 531 4.76 29.27 -26.73
CA CYS A 531 6.20 29.40 -27.03
C CYS A 531 6.39 29.31 -28.53
N HIS A 532 7.32 30.12 -29.03
CA HIS A 532 7.80 30.06 -30.39
C HIS A 532 8.87 28.96 -30.51
N VAL A 533 8.57 27.89 -31.24
CA VAL A 533 9.55 26.87 -31.64
C VAL A 533 9.91 27.10 -33.11
N GLN A 534 11.21 27.12 -33.43
CA GLN A 534 11.67 27.29 -34.80
C GLN A 534 12.08 25.95 -35.41
N ILE A 535 11.47 25.59 -36.55
CA ILE A 535 11.85 24.40 -37.31
C ILE A 535 12.56 24.85 -38.58
N SER A 536 13.70 24.23 -38.87
CA SER A 536 14.41 24.42 -40.14
C SER A 536 14.29 23.20 -41.04
N MET A 537 14.17 23.42 -42.34
CA MET A 537 14.24 22.36 -43.34
C MET A 537 15.36 22.66 -44.32
N VAL A 538 16.17 21.64 -44.61
CA VAL A 538 17.28 21.69 -45.56
C VAL A 538 16.98 20.68 -46.66
N PHE A 539 17.01 21.11 -47.92
CA PHE A 539 16.72 20.25 -49.07
C PHE A 539 17.54 20.67 -50.29
N LEU A 540 17.70 19.74 -51.24
CA LEU A 540 18.37 19.98 -52.51
C LEU A 540 17.33 20.22 -53.61
N HIS A 541 17.61 21.20 -54.48
CA HIS A 541 16.88 21.36 -55.72
C HIS A 541 17.58 20.57 -56.84
N PRO A 542 16.84 19.81 -57.67
CA PRO A 542 17.41 18.94 -58.71
C PRO A 542 18.21 19.67 -59.79
N HIS A 543 18.17 21.01 -59.83
CA HIS A 543 18.85 21.85 -60.83
C HIS A 543 19.78 22.91 -60.23
N VAL A 544 20.07 22.86 -58.92
CA VAL A 544 20.89 23.88 -58.24
C VAL A 544 22.03 23.22 -57.48
N THR A 545 23.28 23.54 -57.84
CA THR A 545 24.52 23.04 -57.21
C THR A 545 25.01 23.90 -56.03
N SER A 546 24.15 24.77 -55.49
CA SER A 546 24.49 25.63 -54.35
C SER A 546 24.35 24.88 -53.03
N THR A 547 25.05 25.35 -51.99
CA THR A 547 24.85 24.91 -50.61
C THR A 547 23.38 25.07 -50.22
N PRO A 548 22.76 24.06 -49.57
CA PRO A 548 21.35 24.12 -49.24
C PRO A 548 21.09 25.18 -48.16
N GLN A 549 20.10 26.04 -48.37
CA GLN A 549 19.73 27.11 -47.43
C GLN A 549 18.60 26.65 -46.49
N PRO A 550 18.71 26.93 -45.18
CA PRO A 550 17.67 26.56 -44.22
C PRO A 550 16.41 27.42 -44.46
N HIS A 551 15.27 26.76 -44.58
CA HIS A 551 13.97 27.41 -44.58
C HIS A 551 13.40 27.36 -43.17
N TRP A 552 12.90 28.49 -42.67
CA TRP A 552 12.45 28.64 -41.29
C TRP A 552 10.94 28.68 -41.17
N LEU A 553 10.45 28.13 -40.06
CA LEU A 553 9.05 28.18 -39.68
C LEU A 553 8.96 28.38 -38.17
N GLU A 554 8.24 29.42 -37.75
CA GLU A 554 7.92 29.68 -36.35
C GLU A 554 6.58 29.02 -35.99
N LEU A 555 6.55 28.38 -34.82
CA LEU A 555 5.39 27.66 -34.31
C LEU A 555 5.00 28.16 -32.94
N ASP A 556 3.76 28.61 -32.82
CA ASP A 556 3.14 28.79 -31.51
C ASP A 556 2.71 27.44 -30.95
N VAL A 557 3.39 27.00 -29.89
CA VAL A 557 3.01 25.83 -29.10
C VAL A 557 2.17 26.31 -27.93
N PRO A 558 0.86 26.02 -27.88
CA PRO A 558 -0.01 26.48 -26.81
C PRO A 558 0.34 25.81 -25.47
N PHE A 559 0.48 26.59 -24.40
CA PHE A 559 0.75 26.05 -23.07
C PHE A 559 -0.49 25.99 -22.20
N PHE A 560 -0.73 24.79 -21.67
CA PHE A 560 -1.90 24.49 -20.85
C PHE A 560 -1.81 25.01 -19.42
N MET A 561 -0.64 25.46 -18.95
CA MET A 561 -0.56 26.16 -17.65
C MET A 561 -1.14 27.59 -17.69
N SER A 562 -1.51 28.11 -18.86
CA SER A 562 -1.90 29.51 -19.05
C SER A 562 -3.40 29.79 -19.11
N ARG A 563 -4.28 28.77 -19.20
CA ARG A 563 -5.74 29.00 -19.13
C ARG A 563 -6.19 29.15 -17.68
N ASP A 564 -5.96 30.36 -17.19
CA ASP A 564 -6.49 30.96 -15.97
C ASP A 564 -7.99 31.26 -16.14
N PRO A 565 -8.92 30.68 -15.35
CA PRO A 565 -10.30 31.15 -15.28
C PRO A 565 -10.47 32.39 -14.37
N MET A 566 -9.43 32.82 -13.65
CA MET A 566 -9.54 33.81 -12.56
C MET A 566 -8.54 34.96 -12.73
N ARG A 567 -8.47 35.51 -13.95
CA ARG A 567 -7.85 36.82 -14.21
C ARG A 567 -8.71 37.97 -13.66
N THR A 568 -9.14 37.89 -12.40
CA THR A 568 -9.69 38.98 -11.60
C THR A 568 -9.59 38.62 -10.11
N MET A 569 -8.54 39.10 -9.44
CA MET A 569 -8.51 39.67 -8.06
C MET A 569 -7.07 39.61 -7.49
N PRO A 570 -6.54 40.70 -6.88
CA PRO A 570 -5.15 40.75 -6.44
C PRO A 570 -4.95 40.23 -5.01
N GLY A 571 -3.88 39.46 -4.82
CA GLY A 571 -2.98 39.51 -3.66
C GLY A 571 -3.37 38.76 -2.38
N MET A 572 -2.62 37.69 -2.06
CA MET A 572 -2.01 37.45 -0.74
C MET A 572 -0.85 36.44 -0.88
N PRO A 573 0.32 36.66 -0.24
CA PRO A 573 1.39 35.67 -0.20
C PRO A 573 1.03 34.55 0.79
N VAL A 574 0.97 33.32 0.32
CA VAL A 574 0.80 32.13 1.17
C VAL A 574 2.20 31.56 1.46
N SER A 575 2.67 31.71 2.69
CA SER A 575 3.82 30.97 3.19
C SER A 575 3.49 29.47 3.26
N VAL A 576 4.25 28.66 2.51
CA VAL A 576 4.24 27.18 2.54
C VAL A 576 5.45 26.72 3.35
#